data_AF-A0A8S9H6H3-F1
#
_entry.id   AF-A0A8S9H6H3-F1
#
_cell.length_a   1.000
_cell.length_b   1.000
_cell.length_c   1.000
_cell.angle_alpha   90.00
_cell.angle_beta   90.00
_cell.angle_gamma   90.00
#
_symmetry.space_group_name_H-M   'P 1'
#
loop_
_entity.id
_entity.type
_entity.pdbx_description
1 polymer ?
#
loop_
_entity_poly.entity_id
_entity_poly.type
_entity_poly.pdbx_seq_one_letter_code
_entity_poly.pdbx_strand_id
1 'polypeptide(L)'
;MVDGNAVCISFNRWEDTIRHSFVSHLSAEFHRKSISFSTCQNSDAAIAKAKVSVVILSEKSVSNYRFLNELVKVSACRSSHGLPVLPVFYGLTKLRGTLPTEYSPKKNK
;
A
#
# COMPACT_ATOMS: atom_id res chain seq x y z
N MET A 1 14.60 -5.67 -25.26
CA MET A 1 13.69 -4.80 -24.47
C MET A 1 13.73 -5.30 -23.05
N VAL A 2 14.23 -4.51 -22.11
CA VAL A 2 14.22 -4.89 -20.69
C VAL A 2 12.78 -4.69 -20.22
N ASP A 3 12.02 -5.76 -20.10
CA ASP A 3 10.65 -5.70 -19.60
C ASP A 3 10.67 -5.03 -18.22
N GLY A 4 10.07 -3.84 -18.13
CA GLY A 4 9.86 -3.15 -16.85
C GLY A 4 9.11 -4.06 -15.88
N ASN A 5 9.37 -3.91 -14.58
CA ASN A 5 8.74 -4.75 -13.56
C ASN A 5 7.21 -4.73 -13.71
N ALA A 6 6.58 -5.90 -13.76
CA ALA A 6 5.14 -5.98 -13.91
C ALA A 6 4.43 -5.44 -12.65
N VAL A 7 4.98 -5.72 -11.47
CA VAL A 7 4.38 -5.32 -10.19
C VAL A 7 5.38 -4.56 -9.31
N CYS A 8 4.92 -3.47 -8.71
CA CYS A 8 5.66 -2.75 -7.68
C CYS A 8 4.91 -2.81 -6.35
N ILE A 9 5.54 -3.35 -5.31
CA ILE A 9 4.93 -3.57 -3.99
C ILE A 9 5.37 -2.46 -3.01
N SER A 10 4.41 -1.72 -2.47
CA SER A 10 4.62 -0.69 -1.43
C SER A 10 4.06 -1.19 -0.09
N PHE A 11 4.85 -1.13 0.98
CA PHE A 11 4.43 -1.48 2.34
C PHE A 11 5.29 -0.74 3.37
N ASN A 12 4.81 -0.65 4.62
CA ASN A 12 5.61 -0.10 5.71
C ASN A 12 6.79 -1.03 6.04
N ARG A 13 8.00 -0.66 5.59
CA ARG A 13 9.20 -1.52 5.72
C ARG A 13 9.70 -1.73 7.14
N TRP A 14 9.28 -0.87 8.07
CA TRP A 14 9.63 -0.97 9.48
C TRP A 14 8.70 -1.93 10.24
N GLU A 15 7.74 -2.52 9.53
CA GLU A 15 6.87 -3.56 10.05
C GLU A 15 7.37 -4.93 9.57
N ASP A 16 8.40 -5.44 10.25
CA ASP A 16 9.03 -6.71 9.93
C ASP A 16 8.04 -7.87 9.89
N THR A 17 7.01 -7.82 10.73
CA THR A 17 5.91 -8.81 10.71
C THR A 17 5.30 -8.94 9.32
N ILE A 18 5.02 -7.83 8.63
CA ILE A 18 4.43 -7.86 7.28
C ILE A 18 5.46 -8.26 6.23
N ARG A 19 6.68 -7.75 6.36
CA ARG A 19 7.79 -8.08 5.45
C ARG A 19 8.03 -9.58 5.38
N HIS A 20 8.05 -10.25 6.53
CA HIS A 20 8.39 -11.66 6.66
C HIS A 20 7.18 -12.61 6.58
N SER A 21 5.94 -12.09 6.62
CA SER A 21 4.72 -12.87 6.40
C SER A 21 4.11 -12.62 5.01
N PHE A 22 3.15 -11.70 4.91
CA PHE A 22 2.38 -11.48 3.69
C PHE A 22 3.26 -11.11 2.47
N VAL A 23 4.22 -10.20 2.64
CA VAL A 23 5.08 -9.76 1.53
C VAL A 23 5.99 -10.88 1.05
N SER A 24 6.54 -11.70 1.95
CA SER A 24 7.42 -12.81 1.58
C SER A 24 6.65 -13.89 0.80
N HIS A 25 5.43 -14.25 1.24
CA HIS A 25 4.57 -15.19 0.54
C HIS A 25 4.09 -14.65 -0.82
N LEU A 26 3.67 -13.38 -0.89
CA LEU A 26 3.27 -12.75 -2.15
C LEU A 26 4.42 -12.71 -3.15
N SER A 27 5.62 -12.36 -2.68
CA SER A 27 6.85 -12.36 -3.49
C SER A 27 7.18 -13.76 -4.02
N ALA A 28 7.06 -14.78 -3.17
CA ALA A 28 7.26 -16.17 -3.58
C ALA A 28 6.23 -16.61 -4.65
N GLU A 29 4.97 -16.20 -4.54
CA GLU A 29 3.95 -16.50 -5.56
C GLU A 29 4.18 -15.77 -6.87
N PHE A 30 4.58 -14.50 -6.85
CA PHE A 30 4.99 -13.81 -8.07
C PHE A 30 6.15 -14.49 -8.76
N HIS A 31 7.16 -14.93 -8.00
CA HIS A 31 8.27 -15.71 -8.53
C HIS A 31 7.79 -17.03 -9.17
N ARG A 32 6.91 -17.78 -8.49
CA ARG A 32 6.33 -19.03 -9.01
C ARG A 32 5.53 -18.84 -10.29
N LYS A 33 4.91 -17.67 -10.47
CA LYS A 33 4.12 -17.31 -11.65
C LYS A 33 4.91 -16.55 -12.72
N SER A 34 6.23 -16.42 -12.56
CA SER A 34 7.09 -15.65 -13.46
C SER A 34 6.66 -14.19 -13.64
N ILE A 35 6.05 -13.60 -12.62
CA ILE A 35 5.66 -12.19 -12.58
C ILE A 35 6.87 -11.40 -12.05
N SER A 36 7.44 -10.51 -12.87
CA SER A 36 8.52 -9.63 -12.41
C SER A 36 7.99 -8.62 -11.42
N PHE A 37 8.64 -8.53 -10.25
CA PHE A 37 8.22 -7.61 -9.21
C PHE A 37 9.42 -6.93 -8.55
N SER A 38 9.16 -5.77 -7.96
CA SER A 38 10.08 -5.09 -7.05
C SER A 38 9.35 -4.47 -5.89
N THR A 39 10.04 -4.23 -4.79
CA THR A 39 9.54 -3.34 -3.75
C THR A 39 9.71 -1.88 -4.19
N CYS A 40 8.67 -1.05 -4.11
CA CYS A 40 8.69 0.37 -4.46
C CYS A 40 9.47 1.19 -3.43
N GLN A 41 10.76 0.93 -3.28
CA GLN A 41 11.61 1.64 -2.33
C GLN A 41 12.29 2.81 -3.02
N ASN A 42 12.05 4.04 -2.55
CA ASN A 42 12.86 5.23 -2.84
C ASN A 42 13.19 5.51 -4.32
N SER A 43 12.48 4.93 -5.27
CA SER A 43 12.81 5.02 -6.69
C SER A 43 11.54 5.33 -7.45
N ASP A 44 11.38 6.62 -7.75
CA ASP A 44 10.40 7.09 -8.73
C ASP A 44 10.56 6.29 -10.04
N ALA A 45 11.78 5.83 -10.34
CA ALA A 45 12.10 4.92 -11.43
C ALA A 45 11.43 3.54 -11.34
N ALA A 46 11.29 2.94 -10.15
CA ALA A 46 10.62 1.63 -10.01
C ALA A 46 9.10 1.78 -10.17
N ILE A 47 8.53 2.85 -9.63
CA ILE A 47 7.10 3.16 -9.78
C ILE A 47 6.78 3.52 -11.24
N ALA A 48 7.61 4.35 -11.89
CA ALA A 48 7.42 4.77 -13.27
C ALA A 48 7.55 3.62 -14.28
N LYS A 49 8.34 2.59 -13.96
CA LYS A 49 8.50 1.39 -14.80
C LYS A 49 7.51 0.28 -14.48
N ALA A 50 6.72 0.43 -13.41
CA ALA A 50 5.76 -0.57 -12.99
C ALA A 50 4.54 -0.60 -13.92
N LYS A 51 3.97 -1.78 -14.16
CA LYS A 51 2.66 -1.90 -14.83
C LYS A 51 1.50 -1.85 -13.85
N VAL A 52 1.69 -2.28 -12.61
CA VAL A 52 0.72 -2.22 -11.50
C VAL A 52 1.45 -1.91 -10.20
N SER A 53 0.87 -1.08 -9.34
CA SER A 53 1.32 -0.88 -7.97
C SER A 53 0.39 -1.58 -6.97
N VAL A 54 0.95 -2.43 -6.11
CA VAL A 54 0.25 -3.05 -4.99
C VAL A 54 0.65 -2.30 -3.71
N VAL A 55 -0.31 -1.67 -3.05
CA VAL A 55 -0.07 -0.89 -1.82
C VAL A 55 -0.68 -1.62 -0.63
N ILE A 56 0.18 -2.11 0.26
CA ILE A 56 -0.21 -2.83 1.46
C ILE A 56 -0.36 -1.82 2.60
N LEU A 57 -1.60 -1.65 3.04
CA LEU A 57 -2.01 -0.77 4.13
C LEU A 57 -2.23 -1.62 5.37
N SER A 58 -1.43 -1.38 6.40
CA SER A 58 -1.51 -2.03 7.71
C SER A 58 -1.81 -1.04 8.82
N GLU A 59 -2.08 -1.56 10.02
CA GLU A 59 -2.32 -0.72 11.20
C GLU A 59 -1.15 0.25 11.47
N LYS A 60 0.09 -0.22 11.35
CA LYS A 60 1.28 0.63 11.56
C LYS A 60 1.66 1.47 10.35
N SER A 61 0.99 1.28 9.21
CA SER A 61 1.23 2.08 8.01
C SER A 61 0.70 3.51 8.17
N VAL A 62 -0.40 3.69 8.91
CA VAL A 62 -1.09 4.99 9.07
C VAL A 62 -0.30 5.96 9.96
N SER A 63 0.58 5.45 10.81
CA SER A 63 1.45 6.26 11.69
C SER A 63 2.84 6.53 11.13
N ASN A 64 3.17 6.00 9.94
CA ASN A 64 4.50 6.15 9.35
C ASN A 64 4.54 7.24 8.27
N TYR A 65 5.06 8.42 8.63
CA TYR A 65 5.20 9.58 7.72
C TYR A 65 5.97 9.25 6.43
N ARG A 66 7.05 8.45 6.53
CA ARG A 66 7.86 8.10 5.35
C ARG A 66 7.07 7.22 4.38
N PHE A 67 6.31 6.26 4.88
CA PHE A 67 5.44 5.42 4.05
C PHE A 67 4.31 6.22 3.42
N LEU A 68 3.67 7.13 4.17
CA LEU A 68 2.62 8.01 3.61
C LEU A 68 3.14 8.89 2.48
N ASN A 69 4.36 9.40 2.59
CA ASN A 69 4.99 10.18 1.51
C ASN A 69 5.26 9.32 0.25
N GLU A 70 5.68 8.06 0.41
CA GLU A 70 5.77 7.12 -0.72
C GLU A 70 4.39 6.87 -1.36
N LEU A 71 3.34 6.78 -0.54
CA LEU A 71 1.94 6.63 -0.98
C LEU A 71 1.45 7.81 -1.83
N VAL A 72 1.81 9.04 -1.44
CA VAL A 72 1.51 10.25 -2.24
C VAL A 72 2.16 10.16 -3.62
N LYS A 73 3.39 9.67 -3.72
CA LYS A 73 4.08 9.48 -5.02
C LYS A 73 3.40 8.44 -5.90
N VAL A 74 2.97 7.32 -5.32
CA VAL A 74 2.19 6.29 -6.04
C VAL A 74 0.87 6.88 -6.53
N SER A 75 0.18 7.68 -5.70
CA SER A 75 -1.05 8.38 -6.08
C SER A 75 -0.81 9.39 -7.22
N ALA A 76 0.30 10.14 -7.18
CA ALA A 76 0.67 11.04 -8.25
C ALA A 76 0.95 10.30 -9.57
N CYS A 77 1.65 9.15 -9.52
CA CYS A 77 1.88 8.30 -10.70
C CYS A 77 0.57 7.71 -11.26
N ARG A 78 -0.37 7.31 -10.40
CA ARG A 78 -1.71 6.89 -10.84
C ARG A 78 -2.40 7.97 -11.66
N SER A 79 -2.38 9.22 -11.18
CA SER A 79 -3.06 10.34 -11.82
C SER A 79 -2.37 10.81 -13.11
N SER A 80 -1.04 10.75 -13.17
CA SER A 80 -0.25 11.30 -14.29
C SER A 80 0.10 10.27 -15.38
N HIS A 81 0.31 9.00 -15.01
CA HIS A 81 0.78 7.94 -15.91
C HIS A 81 -0.24 6.81 -16.09
N GLY A 82 -1.42 6.91 -15.46
CA GLY A 82 -2.47 5.88 -15.55
C GLY A 82 -2.11 4.58 -14.83
N LEU A 83 -1.11 4.58 -13.94
CA LEU A 83 -0.66 3.41 -13.20
C LEU A 83 -1.81 2.83 -12.35
N PRO A 84 -2.27 1.59 -12.62
CA PRO A 84 -3.24 0.93 -11.76
C PRO A 84 -2.67 0.71 -10.36
N VAL A 85 -3.46 1.08 -9.34
CA VAL A 85 -3.11 0.90 -7.92
C VAL A 85 -4.10 -0.06 -7.29
N LEU A 86 -3.59 -1.17 -6.74
CA LEU A 86 -4.34 -2.16 -5.98
C LEU A 86 -4.05 -2.00 -4.48
N PRO A 87 -4.99 -1.44 -3.69
CA PRO A 87 -4.84 -1.39 -2.25
C PRO A 87 -5.12 -2.77 -1.62
N VAL A 88 -4.24 -3.21 -0.72
CA VAL A 88 -4.40 -4.40 0.12
C VAL A 88 -4.49 -3.95 1.57
N PHE A 89 -5.64 -4.14 2.20
CA PHE A 89 -5.85 -3.82 3.61
C PHE A 89 -5.46 -5.03 4.47
N TYR A 90 -4.31 -4.98 5.13
CA TYR A 90 -3.75 -6.09 5.89
C TYR A 90 -3.85 -5.86 7.40
N GLY A 91 -4.63 -6.68 8.09
CA GLY A 91 -4.77 -6.62 9.55
C GLY A 91 -5.48 -5.37 10.08
N LEU A 92 -6.21 -4.65 9.23
CA LEU A 92 -6.97 -3.47 9.63
C LEU A 92 -8.34 -3.89 10.16
N THR A 93 -8.50 -3.91 11.48
CA THR A 93 -9.74 -4.33 12.17
C THR A 93 -10.82 -3.26 12.20
N LYS A 94 -10.48 -2.00 11.87
CA LYS A 94 -11.45 -0.90 11.74
C LYS A 94 -11.07 0.01 10.58
N LEU A 95 -11.90 0.05 9.53
CA LEU A 95 -12.09 1.29 8.79
C LEU A 95 -12.68 2.27 9.82
N ARG A 96 -11.92 3.26 10.29
CA ARG A 96 -12.44 4.27 11.23
C ARG A 96 -13.55 5.05 10.52
N GLY A 97 -14.77 4.60 10.74
CA GLY A 97 -16.00 5.10 10.17
C GLY A 97 -17.21 4.50 10.90
N THR A 98 -17.09 4.22 12.20
CA THR A 98 -18.29 4.23 13.03
C THR A 98 -18.70 5.70 13.16
N LEU A 99 -19.82 6.05 12.52
CA LEU A 99 -20.57 7.26 12.82
C LEU A 99 -20.61 7.47 14.34
N PRO A 100 -20.56 8.71 14.85
CA PRO A 100 -20.72 8.96 16.27
C PRO A 100 -22.13 8.53 16.69
N THR A 101 -22.26 7.29 17.17
CA THR A 101 -23.39 6.85 17.96
C THR A 101 -23.24 7.45 19.35
N GLU A 102 -23.65 8.70 19.48
CA GLU A 102 -24.45 9.20 20.61
C GLU A 102 -24.77 10.68 20.37
N TYR A 103 -25.93 10.92 19.75
CA TYR A 103 -26.67 12.14 20.02
C TYR A 103 -27.27 12.00 21.42
N SER A 104 -26.62 12.61 22.42
CA SER A 104 -27.24 12.84 23.73
C SER A 104 -28.13 14.08 23.63
N PRO A 105 -29.46 13.97 23.82
CA PRO A 105 -30.32 15.15 23.82
C PRO A 105 -29.94 16.01 25.03
N LYS A 106 -29.64 17.30 24.79
CA LYS A 106 -29.45 18.27 25.86
C LYS A 106 -30.72 18.29 26.71
N LYS A 107 -30.61 17.90 27.98
CA LYS A 107 -31.65 18.20 28.97
C LYS A 107 -31.63 19.71 29.17
N ASN A 108 -32.67 20.37 28.66
CA ASN A 108 -32.91 21.78 28.93
C ASN A 108 -33.12 21.95 30.44
N LYS A 109 -32.39 22.89 31.05
CA LYS A 109 -32.65 23.42 32.38
C LYS A 109 -33.14 24.86 32.22
#